data_AF-E3L561-F1
#
_entry.id   AF-E3L561-F1
#
_cell.length_a   1.000
_cell.length_b   1.000
_cell.length_c   1.000
_cell.angle_alpha   90.00
_cell.angle_beta   90.00
_cell.angle_gamma   90.00
#
_symmetry.space_group_name_H-M   'P 1'
#
loop_
_entity.id
_entity.type
_entity.pdbx_description
1 polymer ?
#
loop_
_entity_poly.entity_id
_entity_poly.type
_entity_poly.pdbx_seq_one_letter_code
_entity_poly.pdbx_strand_id
1 'polypeptide(L)'
;MRFQSKRSAFGVVLYSLGVSRLAITPVLARLEPEESLRMETQLKNNAGPSDATRIRPDDDQELFFRHQIQQAEASRQKADRKREETAAEKKARKTWQLEKRIEWLIKQQESAQVSALGTDLATIYPFASCKVSDSKMLEIWNRLTSKLQEMASEVGQFLFEQDPDPKLKFLKAMFLLRDDLMTHFPKYLRHFKWDLLTIAQMVQFHTELKISALRINFLISVDTVVPRLESLKTNEFVGYFRKSLEDYKGDEMVIVYLCLKSIVKNFNLITSREEELPEFSEFFHSFSDDKFIKKINNLSGELCLIHFRPGEQTWVENNPIFLQIKTLIDYFNDPPLFDPEAHTKPDFLLVCFFIDFLEDFYQPIMRNFRSNPFYQRSLTKKLEFMKTFLKIYQQNPHNGSHLQREIWSLIQHHQIQHPDEPEMIEWIRKFTLKVIDLTPHQIETMKALPIYTNMWFMKIVD
;
A
#
# COMPACT_ATOMS: atom_id res chain seq x y z
N MET A 1 22.27 -34.91 -42.75
CA MET A 1 23.39 -34.54 -41.85
C MET A 1 22.79 -34.24 -40.49
N ARG A 2 23.03 -35.06 -39.46
CA ARG A 2 24.13 -34.91 -38.48
C ARG A 2 24.12 -33.53 -37.81
N PHE A 3 24.29 -33.37 -36.50
CA PHE A 3 24.32 -34.22 -35.31
C PHE A 3 24.67 -33.19 -34.22
N GLN A 4 24.18 -33.39 -32.99
CA GLN A 4 24.88 -32.99 -31.74
C GLN A 4 25.02 -31.47 -31.47
N SER A 5 25.23 -30.96 -30.26
CA SER A 5 25.52 -31.43 -28.90
C SER A 5 25.55 -30.15 -28.05
N LYS A 6 25.19 -30.05 -26.77
CA LYS A 6 25.95 -30.58 -25.64
C LYS A 6 25.16 -30.26 -24.36
N ARG A 7 24.72 -31.29 -23.64
CA ARG A 7 24.81 -31.32 -22.17
C ARG A 7 25.78 -32.46 -21.85
N SER A 8 27.03 -32.06 -21.68
CA SER A 8 28.08 -32.74 -20.91
C SER A 8 28.01 -32.10 -19.51
N ALA A 9 28.18 -32.78 -18.38
CA ALA A 9 29.20 -33.75 -18.06
C ALA A 9 28.82 -34.54 -16.79
N PHE A 10 29.61 -35.59 -16.54
CA PHE A 10 29.74 -36.39 -15.32
C PHE A 10 28.82 -37.59 -15.15
N GLY A 11 29.05 -38.59 -16.01
CA GLY A 11 29.46 -39.88 -15.49
C GLY A 11 30.98 -40.00 -15.61
N VAL A 12 31.65 -40.44 -14.54
CA VAL A 12 32.75 -41.42 -14.48
C VAL A 12 33.25 -41.36 -13.03
N VAL A 13 33.13 -42.48 -12.30
CA VAL A 13 34.17 -43.10 -11.46
C VAL A 13 33.50 -44.29 -10.73
N LEU A 14 33.98 -45.48 -11.12
CA LEU A 14 33.97 -46.77 -10.41
C LEU A 14 32.73 -47.67 -10.49
N TYR A 15 32.74 -48.45 -11.57
CA TYR A 15 32.79 -49.91 -11.45
C TYR A 15 33.94 -50.32 -10.51
N SER A 16 33.62 -50.82 -9.32
CA SER A 16 34.28 -51.98 -8.72
C SER A 16 33.55 -52.39 -7.43
N LEU A 17 33.48 -53.70 -7.21
CA LEU A 17 32.90 -54.44 -6.07
C LEU A 17 31.46 -54.92 -6.28
N GLY A 18 31.37 -56.24 -6.49
CA GLY A 18 30.14 -56.98 -6.73
C GLY A 18 29.19 -56.93 -5.54
N VAL A 19 27.91 -56.73 -5.84
CA VAL A 19 26.81 -56.92 -4.90
C VAL A 19 25.69 -57.67 -5.61
N SER A 20 25.22 -58.71 -4.92
CA SER A 20 24.24 -59.72 -5.31
C SER A 20 22.86 -59.18 -5.71
N ARG A 21 22.09 -60.04 -6.39
CA ARG A 21 20.71 -59.90 -6.91
C ARG A 21 19.59 -59.48 -5.92
N LEU A 22 19.89 -58.83 -4.79
CA LEU A 22 18.93 -58.38 -3.79
C LEU A 22 19.04 -56.86 -3.58
N ALA A 23 18.79 -56.06 -4.63
CA ALA A 23 18.76 -54.60 -4.49
C ALA A 23 17.97 -53.85 -5.58
N ILE A 24 16.92 -54.45 -6.18
CA ILE A 24 16.11 -53.74 -7.21
C ILE A 24 14.79 -53.18 -6.65
N THR A 25 14.43 -53.51 -5.40
CA THR A 25 13.14 -53.11 -4.83
C THR A 25 12.97 -51.61 -4.47
N PRO A 26 14.00 -50.79 -4.16
CA PRO A 26 13.76 -49.40 -3.80
C PRO A 26 13.66 -48.43 -4.99
N VAL A 27 14.04 -48.85 -6.20
CA VAL A 27 14.11 -47.93 -7.37
C VAL A 27 12.77 -47.84 -8.12
N LEU A 28 11.90 -48.84 -8.01
CA LEU A 28 10.57 -48.83 -8.63
C LEU A 28 9.51 -48.03 -7.84
N ALA A 29 9.80 -47.64 -6.59
CA ALA A 29 8.86 -46.91 -5.72
C ALA A 29 8.85 -45.38 -5.95
N ARG A 30 9.56 -44.86 -6.96
CA ARG A 30 9.65 -43.42 -7.27
C ARG A 30 9.35 -43.06 -8.73
N LEU A 31 8.70 -43.96 -9.46
CA LEU A 31 8.27 -43.68 -10.83
C LEU A 31 6.77 -43.35 -10.85
N GLU A 32 6.41 -42.34 -11.65
CA GLU A 32 5.02 -42.00 -11.94
C GLU A 32 4.27 -43.23 -12.50
N PRO A 33 2.95 -43.40 -12.25
CA PRO A 33 2.20 -44.62 -12.57
C PRO A 33 2.33 -45.09 -14.02
N GLU A 34 2.54 -44.17 -14.96
CA GLU A 34 2.67 -44.47 -16.39
C GLU A 34 4.03 -45.09 -16.79
N GLU A 35 5.10 -44.80 -16.03
CA GLU A 35 6.44 -45.38 -16.28
C GLU A 35 6.57 -46.80 -15.73
N SER A 36 5.86 -47.09 -14.63
CA SER A 36 5.75 -48.44 -14.07
C SER A 36 5.03 -49.39 -15.03
N LEU A 37 3.94 -48.92 -15.66
CA LEU A 37 3.18 -49.70 -16.64
C LEU A 37 3.98 -49.96 -17.93
N ARG A 38 4.82 -49.00 -18.37
CA ARG A 38 5.70 -49.18 -19.53
C ARG A 38 6.81 -50.21 -19.28
N MET A 39 7.41 -50.24 -18.08
CA MET A 39 8.42 -51.25 -17.74
C MET A 39 7.82 -52.66 -17.61
N GLU A 40 6.62 -52.79 -17.01
CA GLU A 40 5.93 -54.09 -16.96
C GLU A 40 5.58 -54.63 -18.35
N THR A 41 5.20 -53.74 -19.27
CA THR A 41 4.86 -54.13 -20.66
C THR A 41 6.11 -54.54 -21.44
N GLN A 42 7.26 -53.90 -21.20
CA GLN A 42 8.54 -54.30 -21.80
C GLN A 42 9.09 -55.63 -21.23
N LEU A 43 8.87 -55.91 -19.95
CA LEU A 43 9.24 -57.18 -19.32
C LEU A 43 8.36 -58.35 -19.82
N LYS A 44 7.07 -58.11 -20.07
CA LYS A 44 6.15 -59.13 -20.62
C LYS A 44 6.41 -59.43 -22.11
N ASN A 45 6.85 -58.45 -22.89
CA ASN A 45 7.06 -58.63 -24.33
C ASN A 45 8.42 -59.24 -24.70
N ASN A 46 9.38 -59.32 -23.76
CA ASN A 46 10.69 -59.94 -23.99
C ASN A 46 10.79 -61.41 -23.52
N ALA A 47 9.69 -62.00 -23.05
CA ALA A 47 9.64 -63.42 -22.71
C ALA A 47 9.22 -64.23 -23.96
N GLY A 48 10.21 -64.62 -24.77
CA GLY A 48 10.03 -65.69 -25.77
C GLY A 48 9.71 -67.03 -25.10
N PRO A 49 9.13 -67.99 -25.82
CA PRO A 49 8.61 -69.23 -25.23
C PRO A 49 9.79 -70.13 -24.88
N SER A 50 10.15 -70.16 -23.59
CA SER A 50 10.97 -71.21 -23.02
C SER A 50 10.14 -71.92 -21.97
N ASP A 51 10.00 -73.23 -22.17
CA ASP A 51 9.52 -74.18 -21.19
C ASP A 51 10.06 -73.86 -19.80
N ALA A 52 9.14 -73.55 -18.89
CA ALA A 52 9.41 -73.52 -17.46
C ALA A 52 8.15 -73.98 -16.73
N THR A 53 8.27 -75.18 -16.19
CA THR A 53 7.41 -75.86 -15.24
C THR A 53 6.77 -74.87 -14.27
N ARG A 54 5.44 -74.78 -14.33
CA ARG A 54 4.62 -73.96 -13.44
C ARG A 54 4.57 -74.64 -12.06
N ILE A 55 5.58 -74.38 -11.23
CA ILE A 55 5.59 -74.78 -9.82
C ILE A 55 4.50 -73.94 -9.14
N ARG A 56 3.40 -74.58 -8.73
CA ARG A 56 2.43 -73.98 -7.81
C ARG A 56 3.17 -73.71 -6.50
N PRO A 57 3.13 -72.47 -5.95
CA PRO A 57 3.65 -72.22 -4.62
C PRO A 57 2.95 -73.17 -3.65
N ASP A 58 3.73 -73.76 -2.76
CA ASP A 58 3.22 -74.59 -1.68
C ASP A 58 2.24 -73.76 -0.85
N ASP A 59 1.11 -74.34 -0.41
CA ASP A 59 0.05 -73.62 0.31
C ASP A 59 0.60 -72.88 1.56
N ASP A 60 1.68 -73.42 2.15
CA ASP A 60 2.41 -72.84 3.28
C ASP A 60 3.17 -71.55 2.93
N GLN A 61 3.68 -71.41 1.70
CA GLN A 61 4.33 -70.18 1.24
C GLN A 61 3.29 -69.08 1.01
N GLU A 62 2.13 -69.41 0.45
CA GLU A 62 1.05 -68.44 0.28
C GLU A 62 0.51 -67.96 1.63
N LEU A 63 0.38 -68.85 2.61
CA LEU A 63 0.00 -68.49 3.99
C LEU A 63 1.02 -67.56 4.64
N PHE A 64 2.32 -67.82 4.46
CA PHE A 64 3.39 -66.98 4.98
C PHE A 64 3.37 -65.57 4.38
N PHE A 65 3.18 -65.44 3.06
CA PHE A 65 3.08 -64.13 2.40
C PHE A 65 1.82 -63.36 2.83
N ARG A 66 0.67 -64.03 2.96
CA ARG A 66 -0.56 -63.39 3.47
C ARG A 66 -0.37 -62.86 4.90
N HIS A 67 0.32 -63.62 5.75
CA HIS A 67 0.62 -63.18 7.11
C HIS A 67 1.57 -61.96 7.13
N GLN A 68 2.59 -61.93 6.27
CA GLN A 68 3.51 -60.79 6.14
C GLN A 68 2.79 -59.53 5.63
N ILE A 69 1.89 -59.67 4.66
CA ILE A 69 1.08 -58.55 4.14
C ILE A 69 0.17 -57.99 5.25
N GLN A 70 -0.53 -58.85 5.99
CA GLN A 70 -1.38 -58.41 7.10
C GLN A 70 -0.59 -57.70 8.21
N GLN A 71 0.61 -58.18 8.55
CA GLN A 71 1.49 -57.51 9.51
C GLN A 71 1.98 -56.14 9.01
N ALA A 72 2.29 -56.04 7.72
CA ALA A 72 2.70 -54.78 7.09
C ALA A 72 1.54 -53.77 7.05
N GLU A 73 0.32 -54.21 6.75
CA GLU A 73 -0.89 -53.37 6.74
C GLU A 73 -1.26 -52.90 8.14
N ALA A 74 -1.22 -53.78 9.15
CA ALA A 74 -1.45 -53.39 10.54
C ALA A 74 -0.41 -52.37 11.03
N SER A 75 0.85 -52.52 10.61
CA SER A 75 1.93 -51.59 10.93
C SER A 75 1.73 -50.22 10.26
N ARG A 76 1.24 -50.19 9.00
CA ARG A 76 0.89 -48.95 8.30
C ARG A 76 -0.28 -48.23 8.96
N GLN A 77 -1.37 -48.93 9.26
CA GLN A 77 -2.54 -48.33 9.93
C GLN A 77 -2.17 -47.76 11.31
N LYS A 78 -1.30 -48.44 12.05
CA LYS A 78 -0.80 -47.93 13.34
C LYS A 78 0.07 -46.68 13.18
N ALA A 79 0.87 -46.60 12.13
CA ALA A 79 1.68 -45.42 11.83
C ALA A 79 0.82 -44.22 11.39
N ASP A 80 -0.22 -44.46 10.60
CA ASP A 80 -1.14 -43.42 10.13
C ASP A 80 -2.01 -42.86 11.26
N ARG A 81 -2.54 -43.72 12.14
CA ARG A 81 -3.25 -43.26 13.37
C ARG A 81 -2.36 -42.40 14.26
N LYS A 82 -1.09 -42.80 14.45
CA LYS A 82 -0.14 -42.01 15.25
C LYS A 82 0.21 -40.66 14.61
N ARG A 83 0.21 -40.58 13.27
CA ARG A 83 0.39 -39.31 12.53
C ARG A 83 -0.84 -38.41 12.68
N GLU A 84 -2.04 -38.96 12.61
CA GLU A 84 -3.29 -38.22 12.83
C GLU A 84 -3.42 -37.72 14.27
N GLU A 85 -3.10 -38.55 15.26
CA GLU A 85 -3.08 -38.17 16.68
C GLU A 85 -2.06 -37.06 16.95
N THR A 86 -0.84 -37.17 16.44
CA THR A 86 0.18 -36.11 16.60
C THR A 86 -0.17 -34.83 15.85
N ALA A 87 -0.88 -34.91 14.72
CA ALA A 87 -1.41 -33.74 14.03
C ALA A 87 -2.56 -33.08 14.83
N ALA A 88 -3.44 -33.88 15.41
CA ALA A 88 -4.54 -33.42 16.26
C ALA A 88 -4.04 -32.78 17.56
N GLU A 89 -3.04 -33.36 18.22
CA GLU A 89 -2.39 -32.79 19.41
C GLU A 89 -1.65 -31.49 19.11
N LYS A 90 -0.91 -31.44 17.99
CA LYS A 90 -0.27 -30.19 17.53
C LYS A 90 -1.30 -29.10 17.25
N LYS A 91 -2.46 -29.48 16.70
CA LYS A 91 -3.58 -28.56 16.46
C LYS A 91 -4.22 -28.08 17.76
N ALA A 92 -4.53 -28.98 18.70
CA ALA A 92 -5.11 -28.65 20.00
C ALA A 92 -4.19 -27.74 20.83
N ARG A 93 -2.88 -28.00 20.81
CA ARG A 93 -1.88 -27.16 21.51
C ARG A 93 -1.81 -25.74 20.93
N LYS A 94 -1.93 -25.58 19.61
CA LYS A 94 -2.01 -24.27 18.96
C LYS A 94 -3.31 -23.52 19.32
N THR A 95 -4.44 -24.23 19.40
CA THR A 95 -5.72 -23.64 19.81
C THR A 95 -5.71 -23.17 21.25
N TRP A 96 -5.19 -23.99 22.17
CA TRP A 96 -5.05 -23.60 23.57
C TRP A 96 -4.12 -22.39 23.77
N GLN A 97 -3.00 -22.33 23.02
CA GLN A 97 -2.10 -21.18 23.05
C GLN A 97 -2.77 -19.90 22.54
N LEU A 98 -3.59 -19.98 21.48
CA LEU A 98 -4.32 -18.85 20.94
C LEU A 98 -5.37 -18.32 21.93
N GLU A 99 -6.17 -19.20 22.52
CA GLU A 99 -7.18 -18.81 23.51
C GLU A 99 -6.54 -18.17 24.74
N LYS A 100 -5.45 -18.72 25.26
CA LYS A 100 -4.71 -18.13 26.39
C LYS A 100 -4.08 -16.78 26.05
N ARG A 101 -3.65 -16.56 24.79
CA ARG A 101 -3.06 -15.28 24.35
C ARG A 101 -4.13 -14.22 24.07
N ILE A 102 -5.31 -14.59 23.56
CA ILE A 102 -6.48 -13.71 23.43
C ILE A 102 -7.00 -13.30 24.81
N GLU A 103 -7.13 -14.25 25.75
CA GLU A 103 -7.48 -13.96 27.14
C GLU A 103 -6.44 -13.02 27.79
N TRP A 104 -5.15 -13.18 27.46
CA TRP A 104 -4.09 -12.29 27.91
C TRP A 104 -4.20 -10.89 27.29
N LEU A 105 -4.49 -10.75 25.99
CA LEU A 105 -4.71 -9.46 25.33
C LEU A 105 -5.90 -8.70 25.94
N ILE A 106 -7.00 -9.41 26.22
CA ILE A 106 -8.18 -8.85 26.90
C ILE A 106 -7.80 -8.40 28.31
N LYS A 107 -7.04 -9.20 29.08
CA LYS A 107 -6.60 -8.85 30.44
C LYS A 107 -5.59 -7.70 30.50
N GLN A 108 -4.66 -7.61 29.56
CA GLN A 108 -3.67 -6.52 29.50
C GLN A 108 -4.33 -5.18 29.13
N GLN A 109 -5.42 -5.24 28.37
CA GLN A 109 -6.21 -4.06 28.00
C GLN A 109 -7.11 -3.56 29.14
N GLU A 110 -7.65 -4.47 29.98
CA GLU A 110 -8.38 -4.12 31.21
C GLU A 110 -7.49 -3.46 32.28
N SER A 111 -6.15 -3.64 32.20
CA SER A 111 -5.16 -3.00 33.10
C SER A 111 -4.59 -1.66 32.60
N ALA A 112 -5.23 -0.98 31.65
CA ALA A 112 -4.86 0.37 31.16
C ALA A 112 -3.46 0.52 30.51
N GLN A 113 -2.81 -0.57 30.08
CA GLN A 113 -1.52 -0.51 29.36
C GLN A 113 -1.72 -0.71 27.85
N VAL A 114 -2.22 0.32 27.18
CA VAL A 114 -2.44 0.33 25.72
C VAL A 114 -1.11 0.22 24.94
N SER A 115 0.01 0.60 25.55
CA SER A 115 1.35 0.57 24.94
C SER A 115 1.88 -0.84 24.61
N ALA A 116 1.41 -1.88 25.30
CA ALA A 116 1.85 -3.26 25.07
C ALA A 116 1.14 -3.96 23.89
N LEU A 117 -0.03 -3.47 23.47
CA LEU A 117 -0.84 -4.08 22.40
C LEU A 117 -0.22 -3.91 21.02
N GLY A 118 0.52 -2.82 20.80
CA GLY A 118 0.98 -2.46 19.47
C GLY A 118 2.13 -3.32 18.92
N THR A 119 2.92 -3.94 19.79
CA THR A 119 4.13 -4.68 19.39
C THR A 119 3.84 -6.15 19.08
N ASP A 120 2.75 -6.72 19.59
CA ASP A 120 2.47 -8.16 19.56
C ASP A 120 1.25 -8.56 18.71
N LEU A 121 0.62 -7.60 18.02
CA LEU A 121 -0.41 -7.91 17.02
C LEU A 121 0.19 -8.36 15.67
N ALA A 122 1.46 -8.04 15.39
CA ALA A 122 2.16 -8.50 14.19
C ALA A 122 2.57 -9.99 14.24
N THR A 123 2.62 -10.58 15.43
CA THR A 123 2.88 -12.01 15.68
C THR A 123 1.62 -12.88 15.59
N ILE A 124 0.47 -12.29 15.23
CA ILE A 124 -0.86 -12.92 15.20
C ILE A 124 -1.14 -13.70 13.90
N TYR A 125 -0.14 -14.29 13.25
CA TYR A 125 -0.38 -15.30 12.21
C TYR A 125 0.20 -16.67 12.59
N PRO A 126 -0.54 -17.80 12.41
CA PRO A 126 -1.75 -17.97 11.58
C PRO A 126 -3.00 -18.47 12.37
N PHE A 127 -4.13 -17.77 12.23
CA PHE A 127 -5.46 -18.20 12.69
C PHE A 127 -6.04 -19.41 11.93
N ALA A 128 -5.40 -19.83 10.83
CA ALA A 128 -5.87 -20.82 9.87
C ALA A 128 -6.14 -22.25 10.41
N SER A 129 -5.97 -22.52 11.71
CA SER A 129 -6.13 -23.88 12.27
C SER A 129 -7.03 -24.02 13.50
N CYS A 130 -7.55 -22.92 14.07
CA CYS A 130 -8.35 -22.98 15.30
C CYS A 130 -9.85 -23.04 15.01
N LYS A 131 -10.54 -24.04 15.58
CA LYS A 131 -12.00 -24.09 15.65
C LYS A 131 -12.49 -23.15 16.75
N VAL A 132 -12.34 -21.83 16.56
CA VAL A 132 -13.09 -20.85 17.37
C VAL A 132 -14.54 -20.92 16.90
N SER A 133 -15.50 -20.97 17.83
CA SER A 133 -16.92 -20.98 17.46
C SER A 133 -17.26 -19.67 16.73
N ASP A 134 -18.08 -19.79 15.70
CA ASP A 134 -18.44 -18.68 14.82
C ASP A 134 -19.03 -17.48 15.60
N SER A 135 -19.82 -17.76 16.64
CA SER A 135 -20.39 -16.76 17.55
C SER A 135 -19.33 -15.99 18.35
N LYS A 136 -18.30 -16.68 18.86
CA LYS A 136 -17.25 -16.07 19.69
C LYS A 136 -16.32 -15.20 18.85
N MET A 137 -16.07 -15.58 17.60
CA MET A 137 -15.30 -14.78 16.66
C MET A 137 -16.00 -13.46 16.32
N LEU A 138 -17.32 -13.51 16.04
CA LEU A 138 -18.12 -12.31 15.79
C LEU A 138 -18.19 -11.38 17.00
N GLU A 139 -18.34 -11.95 18.21
CA GLU A 139 -18.33 -11.17 19.45
C GLU A 139 -17.00 -10.43 19.65
N ILE A 140 -15.87 -11.12 19.47
CA ILE A 140 -14.53 -10.52 19.57
C ILE A 140 -14.36 -9.42 18.51
N TRP A 141 -14.74 -9.69 17.26
CA TRP A 141 -14.68 -8.71 16.18
C TRP A 141 -15.49 -7.45 16.52
N ASN A 142 -16.73 -7.62 16.98
CA ASN A 142 -17.58 -6.49 17.36
C ASN A 142 -16.98 -5.69 18.52
N ARG A 143 -16.44 -6.36 19.55
CA ARG A 143 -15.77 -5.66 20.66
C ARG A 143 -14.56 -4.86 20.20
N LEU A 144 -13.74 -5.42 19.31
CA LEU A 144 -12.57 -4.75 18.75
C LEU A 144 -12.96 -3.56 17.87
N THR A 145 -13.97 -3.73 17.02
CA THR A 145 -14.52 -2.67 16.17
C THR A 145 -15.11 -1.54 16.99
N SER A 146 -15.93 -1.84 18.00
CA SER A 146 -16.47 -0.82 18.91
C SER A 146 -15.35 -0.06 19.61
N LYS A 147 -14.27 -0.74 20.02
CA LYS A 147 -13.13 -0.06 20.64
C LYS A 147 -12.39 0.84 19.66
N LEU A 148 -12.21 0.41 18.42
CA LEU A 148 -11.61 1.23 17.37
C LEU A 148 -12.45 2.48 17.10
N GLN A 149 -13.78 2.34 17.05
CA GLN A 149 -14.70 3.46 16.89
C GLN A 149 -14.67 4.40 18.09
N GLU A 150 -14.58 3.89 19.31
CA GLU A 150 -14.40 4.70 20.52
C GLU A 150 -13.12 5.54 20.43
N MET A 151 -11.99 4.92 20.08
CA MET A 151 -10.71 5.61 19.90
C MET A 151 -10.78 6.67 18.78
N ALA A 152 -11.42 6.36 17.66
CA ALA A 152 -11.58 7.29 16.54
C ALA A 152 -12.58 8.42 16.83
N SER A 153 -13.44 8.24 17.83
CA SER A 153 -14.38 9.27 18.30
C SER A 153 -13.76 10.21 19.33
N GLU A 154 -12.55 9.92 19.82
CA GLU A 154 -11.79 10.88 20.61
C GLU A 154 -11.40 12.04 19.69
N VAL A 155 -11.83 13.27 20.00
CA VAL A 155 -11.60 14.45 19.16
C VAL A 155 -10.68 15.44 19.86
N GLY A 156 -9.78 16.06 19.10
CA GLY A 156 -9.08 17.28 19.50
C GLY A 156 -7.91 17.03 20.45
N GLN A 157 -7.74 17.88 21.46
CA GLN A 157 -6.56 17.91 22.35
C GLN A 157 -6.24 16.55 23.00
N PHE A 158 -7.24 15.75 23.35
CA PHE A 158 -7.05 14.43 23.95
C PHE A 158 -6.30 13.43 23.04
N LEU A 159 -6.41 13.57 21.72
CA LEU A 159 -5.62 12.77 20.76
C LEU A 159 -4.13 13.14 20.78
N PHE A 160 -3.81 14.38 21.14
CA PHE A 160 -2.45 14.95 21.12
C PHE A 160 -1.75 14.88 22.49
N GLU A 161 -2.49 14.59 23.55
CA GLU A 161 -1.97 14.39 24.91
C GLU A 161 -1.45 12.97 25.17
N GLN A 162 -1.95 11.99 24.41
CA GLN A 162 -1.53 10.59 24.53
C GLN A 162 -0.49 10.22 23.46
N ASP A 163 0.34 9.23 23.77
CA ASP A 163 1.24 8.63 22.79
C ASP A 163 0.41 8.07 21.60
N PRO A 164 0.63 8.55 20.35
CA PRO A 164 -0.11 8.10 19.19
C PRO A 164 0.31 6.70 18.71
N ASP A 165 1.51 6.22 19.08
CA ASP A 165 2.07 4.95 18.58
C ASP A 165 1.21 3.72 18.90
N PRO A 166 0.71 3.55 20.15
CA PRO A 166 -0.19 2.43 20.48
C PRO A 166 -1.47 2.42 19.64
N LYS A 167 -2.07 3.60 19.41
CA LYS A 167 -3.30 3.75 18.61
C LYS A 167 -3.03 3.43 17.14
N LEU A 168 -1.91 3.91 16.58
CA LEU A 168 -1.48 3.59 15.22
C LEU A 168 -1.26 2.08 15.03
N LYS A 169 -0.58 1.44 15.98
CA LYS A 169 -0.32 -0.01 15.93
C LYS A 169 -1.62 -0.81 16.06
N PHE A 170 -2.54 -0.40 16.93
CA PHE A 170 -3.86 -1.02 17.06
C PHE A 170 -4.69 -0.91 15.77
N LEU A 171 -4.73 0.27 15.16
CA LEU A 171 -5.41 0.49 13.88
C LEU A 171 -4.83 -0.39 12.78
N LYS A 172 -3.50 -0.42 12.62
CA LYS A 172 -2.82 -1.29 11.65
C LYS A 172 -3.17 -2.76 11.86
N ALA A 173 -3.12 -3.22 13.10
CA ALA A 173 -3.45 -4.60 13.46
C ALA A 173 -4.91 -4.96 13.13
N MET A 174 -5.86 -4.05 13.35
CA MET A 174 -7.27 -4.28 13.02
C MET A 174 -7.48 -4.52 11.53
N PHE A 175 -6.82 -3.75 10.67
CA PHE A 175 -6.91 -3.93 9.22
C PHE A 175 -6.24 -5.24 8.76
N LEU A 176 -5.08 -5.59 9.31
CA LEU A 176 -4.42 -6.86 9.01
C LEU A 176 -5.23 -8.07 9.48
N LEU A 177 -5.81 -8.00 10.68
CA LEU A 177 -6.70 -9.04 11.22
C LEU A 177 -7.93 -9.22 10.34
N ARG A 178 -8.56 -8.11 9.92
CA ARG A 178 -9.69 -8.15 9.00
C ARG A 178 -9.33 -8.85 7.70
N ASP A 179 -8.20 -8.50 7.11
CA ASP A 179 -7.76 -9.07 5.83
C ASP A 179 -7.45 -10.57 5.93
N ASP A 180 -6.90 -11.02 7.07
CA ASP A 180 -6.72 -12.43 7.44
C ASP A 180 -8.07 -13.14 7.58
N LEU A 181 -8.97 -12.59 8.38
CA LEU A 181 -10.31 -13.16 8.60
C LEU A 181 -11.10 -13.30 7.30
N MET A 182 -11.04 -12.29 6.43
CA MET A 182 -11.68 -12.32 5.11
C MET A 182 -11.11 -13.43 4.21
N THR A 183 -9.82 -13.76 4.37
CA THR A 183 -9.12 -14.80 3.58
C THR A 183 -9.44 -16.21 4.10
N HIS A 184 -9.43 -16.39 5.42
CA HIS A 184 -9.63 -17.71 6.03
C HIS A 184 -11.08 -18.04 6.35
N PHE A 185 -11.95 -17.05 6.49
CA PHE A 185 -13.37 -17.23 6.82
C PHE A 185 -14.29 -16.45 5.86
N PRO A 186 -14.26 -16.75 4.54
CA PRO A 186 -15.05 -16.03 3.54
C PRO A 186 -16.57 -16.16 3.72
N LYS A 187 -17.04 -17.14 4.52
CA LYS A 187 -18.46 -17.22 4.92
C LYS A 187 -18.93 -15.99 5.72
N TYR A 188 -18.02 -15.21 6.31
CA TYR A 188 -18.31 -14.03 7.14
C TYR A 188 -17.96 -12.69 6.50
N LEU A 189 -17.70 -12.65 5.18
CA LEU A 189 -17.33 -11.42 4.46
C LEU A 189 -18.29 -10.26 4.75
N ARG A 190 -19.58 -10.54 4.99
CA ARG A 190 -20.58 -9.50 5.30
C ARG A 190 -20.38 -8.84 6.66
N HIS A 191 -19.82 -9.55 7.65
CA HIS A 191 -19.64 -9.05 9.02
C HIS A 191 -18.31 -8.31 9.20
N PHE A 192 -17.32 -8.61 8.36
CA PHE A 192 -15.98 -8.01 8.41
C PHE A 192 -15.79 -6.90 7.37
N LYS A 193 -16.86 -6.48 6.69
CA LYS A 193 -16.82 -5.35 5.76
C LYS A 193 -16.92 -4.04 6.52
N TRP A 194 -15.96 -3.17 6.27
CA TRP A 194 -16.06 -1.77 6.61
C TRP A 194 -16.98 -1.08 5.61
N ASP A 195 -17.92 -0.27 6.09
CA ASP A 195 -18.65 0.66 5.23
C ASP A 195 -17.79 1.88 4.86
N LEU A 196 -18.27 2.67 3.91
CA LEU A 196 -17.59 3.87 3.42
C LEU A 196 -17.23 4.82 4.57
N LEU A 197 -18.22 5.19 5.37
CA LEU A 197 -18.03 6.17 6.44
C LEU A 197 -16.99 5.67 7.44
N THR A 198 -16.98 4.37 7.71
CA THR A 198 -16.01 3.76 8.59
C THR A 198 -14.61 3.81 8.00
N ILE A 199 -14.39 3.43 6.72
CA ILE A 199 -13.05 3.52 6.11
C ILE A 199 -12.55 4.96 6.10
N ALA A 200 -13.40 5.91 5.71
CA ALA A 200 -13.04 7.31 5.63
C ALA A 200 -12.69 7.88 7.03
N GLN A 201 -13.45 7.52 8.06
CA GLN A 201 -13.14 7.85 9.46
C GLN A 201 -11.84 7.21 9.93
N MET A 202 -11.54 5.96 9.55
CA MET A 202 -10.29 5.31 9.94
C MET A 202 -9.07 5.93 9.26
N VAL A 203 -9.19 6.34 8.00
CA VAL A 203 -8.14 7.10 7.30
C VAL A 203 -7.96 8.47 7.95
N GLN A 204 -9.06 9.17 8.26
CA GLN A 204 -9.01 10.45 8.98
C GLN A 204 -8.29 10.30 10.33
N PHE A 205 -8.69 9.31 11.12
CA PHE A 205 -8.09 9.00 12.41
C PHE A 205 -6.60 8.66 12.29
N HIS A 206 -6.21 7.88 11.28
CA HIS A 206 -4.80 7.62 10.98
C HIS A 206 -4.02 8.91 10.70
N THR A 207 -4.57 9.79 9.88
CA THR A 207 -3.95 11.08 9.53
C THR A 207 -3.75 11.93 10.78
N GLU A 208 -4.76 12.03 11.65
CA GLU A 208 -4.68 12.79 12.90
C GLU A 208 -3.61 12.22 13.85
N LEU A 209 -3.53 10.89 13.98
CA LEU A 209 -2.48 10.24 14.76
C LEU A 209 -1.08 10.48 14.17
N LYS A 210 -0.93 10.47 12.84
CA LYS A 210 0.35 10.78 12.18
C LYS A 210 0.76 12.23 12.36
N ILE A 211 -0.19 13.17 12.31
CA ILE A 211 0.06 14.58 12.64
C ILE A 211 0.51 14.70 14.09
N SER A 212 -0.15 14.01 15.02
CA SER A 212 0.24 13.98 16.44
C SER A 212 1.67 13.46 16.66
N ALA A 213 2.02 12.37 15.97
CA ALA A 213 3.32 11.72 16.06
C ALA A 213 4.45 12.55 15.47
N LEU A 214 4.23 13.17 14.29
CA LEU A 214 5.28 13.84 13.52
C LEU A 214 5.36 15.35 13.79
N ARG A 215 4.25 15.98 14.19
CA ARG A 215 4.12 17.43 14.44
C ARG A 215 4.72 18.26 13.30
N ILE A 216 5.72 19.08 13.59
CA ILE A 216 6.41 19.92 12.60
C ILE A 216 7.08 19.15 11.47
N ASN A 217 7.37 17.86 11.69
CA ASN A 217 7.94 17.00 10.68
C ASN A 217 6.87 16.36 9.80
N PHE A 218 5.58 16.58 10.04
CA PHE A 218 4.51 15.86 9.34
C PHE A 218 4.60 16.04 7.82
N LEU A 219 4.72 17.26 7.28
CA LEU A 219 4.80 17.49 5.82
C LEU A 219 6.20 17.25 5.23
N ILE A 220 7.20 16.99 6.07
CA ILE A 220 8.61 16.85 5.66
C ILE A 220 9.09 15.40 5.81
N SER A 221 8.32 14.57 6.50
CA SER A 221 8.62 13.17 6.72
C SER A 221 8.09 12.30 5.59
N VAL A 222 8.85 11.25 5.26
CA VAL A 222 8.44 10.20 4.32
C VAL A 222 7.26 9.37 4.86
N ASP A 223 7.08 9.37 6.18
CA ASP A 223 5.98 8.72 6.91
C ASP A 223 4.66 9.51 6.86
N THR A 224 4.65 10.62 6.12
CA THR A 224 3.48 11.51 5.99
C THR A 224 2.33 10.86 5.24
N VAL A 225 1.13 11.32 5.55
CA VAL A 225 -0.06 10.96 4.80
C VAL A 225 -0.28 12.01 3.72
N VAL A 226 -0.01 11.64 2.46
CA VAL A 226 -0.40 12.46 1.32
C VAL A 226 -1.85 12.17 1.01
N PRO A 227 -2.72 13.19 0.97
CA PRO A 227 -4.15 13.03 0.71
C PRO A 227 -4.40 12.78 -0.78
N ARG A 228 -3.95 11.63 -1.28
CA ARG A 228 -4.20 11.13 -2.63
C ARG A 228 -4.56 9.67 -2.53
N LEU A 229 -5.55 9.24 -3.29
CA LEU A 229 -6.01 7.86 -3.18
C LEU A 229 -4.94 6.85 -3.59
N GLU A 230 -4.20 7.13 -4.66
CA GLU A 230 -3.07 6.30 -5.09
C GLU A 230 -2.03 6.15 -3.98
N SER A 231 -1.73 7.25 -3.29
CA SER A 231 -0.83 7.26 -2.13
C SER A 231 -1.36 6.41 -0.99
N LEU A 232 -2.65 6.55 -0.64
CA LEU A 232 -3.28 5.75 0.41
C LEU A 232 -3.30 4.24 0.09
N LYS A 233 -3.30 3.87 -1.20
CA LYS A 233 -3.22 2.47 -1.66
C LYS A 233 -1.78 1.94 -1.73
N THR A 234 -0.81 2.78 -2.08
CA THR A 234 0.56 2.33 -2.43
C THR A 234 1.61 2.55 -1.36
N ASN A 235 1.49 3.60 -0.55
CA ASN A 235 2.48 3.96 0.47
C ASN A 235 2.54 2.89 1.58
N GLU A 236 3.76 2.50 1.96
CA GLU A 236 4.02 1.44 2.95
C GLU A 236 3.41 1.73 4.34
N PHE A 237 3.40 2.99 4.75
CA PHE A 237 2.93 3.42 6.08
C PHE A 237 1.41 3.41 6.23
N VAL A 238 0.69 3.41 5.11
CA VAL A 238 -0.79 3.36 5.03
C VAL A 238 -1.29 2.13 4.25
N GLY A 239 -0.38 1.27 3.78
CA GLY A 239 -0.68 0.17 2.87
C GLY A 239 -1.61 -0.89 3.45
N TYR A 240 -1.82 -0.93 4.76
CA TYR A 240 -2.82 -1.79 5.39
C TYR A 240 -4.27 -1.35 5.09
N PHE A 241 -4.50 -0.15 4.56
CA PHE A 241 -5.80 0.24 4.01
C PHE A 241 -6.05 -0.31 2.60
N ARG A 242 -5.00 -0.75 1.88
CA ARG A 242 -5.04 -1.09 0.44
C ARG A 242 -6.23 -1.97 0.07
N LYS A 243 -6.37 -3.14 0.69
CA LYS A 243 -7.44 -4.09 0.36
C LYS A 243 -8.83 -3.50 0.64
N SER A 244 -8.97 -2.73 1.72
CA SER A 244 -10.23 -2.03 2.03
C SER A 244 -10.58 -0.96 1.00
N LEU A 245 -9.57 -0.24 0.49
CA LEU A 245 -9.70 0.78 -0.55
C LEU A 245 -9.84 0.20 -1.97
N GLU A 246 -9.39 -1.04 -2.20
CA GLU A 246 -9.60 -1.77 -3.47
C GLU A 246 -10.99 -2.41 -3.52
N ASP A 247 -11.47 -2.95 -2.40
CA ASP A 247 -12.83 -3.47 -2.25
C ASP A 247 -13.89 -2.36 -2.25
N TYR A 248 -13.45 -1.11 -2.17
CA TYR A 248 -14.27 0.08 -2.07
C TYR A 248 -14.98 0.41 -3.39
N LYS A 249 -16.27 0.76 -3.31
CA LYS A 249 -17.11 1.18 -4.45
C LYS A 249 -17.84 2.51 -4.20
N GLY A 250 -17.46 3.24 -3.16
CA GLY A 250 -18.10 4.51 -2.81
C GLY A 250 -17.38 5.71 -3.45
N ASP A 251 -17.75 6.91 -3.00
CA ASP A 251 -17.11 8.16 -3.40
C ASP A 251 -15.71 8.33 -2.79
N GLU A 252 -14.67 8.16 -3.59
CA GLU A 252 -13.27 8.28 -3.18
C GLU A 252 -12.92 9.70 -2.71
N MET A 253 -13.68 10.71 -3.15
CA MET A 253 -13.52 12.12 -2.75
C MET A 253 -13.64 12.28 -1.24
N VAL A 254 -14.57 11.58 -0.59
CA VAL A 254 -14.83 11.73 0.86
C VAL A 254 -13.60 11.36 1.68
N ILE A 255 -12.89 10.30 1.28
CA ILE A 255 -11.68 9.83 1.97
C ILE A 255 -10.57 10.88 1.86
N VAL A 256 -10.34 11.38 0.65
CA VAL A 256 -9.33 12.41 0.40
C VAL A 256 -9.68 13.72 1.10
N TYR A 257 -10.95 14.13 1.04
CA TYR A 257 -11.45 15.33 1.68
C TYR A 257 -11.26 15.29 3.21
N LEU A 258 -11.62 14.18 3.88
CA LEU A 258 -11.43 14.08 5.33
C LEU A 258 -9.95 14.09 5.71
N CYS A 259 -9.09 13.45 4.92
CA CYS A 259 -7.64 13.51 5.13
C CYS A 259 -7.12 14.96 5.04
N LEU A 260 -7.51 15.70 3.99
CA LEU A 260 -7.17 17.12 3.85
C LEU A 260 -7.72 17.96 4.99
N LYS A 261 -8.98 17.73 5.37
CA LYS A 261 -9.64 18.47 6.44
C LYS A 261 -8.90 18.31 7.77
N SER A 262 -8.41 17.11 8.08
CA SER A 262 -7.57 16.88 9.26
C SER A 262 -6.23 17.59 9.19
N ILE A 263 -5.59 17.66 8.02
CA ILE A 263 -4.32 18.40 7.85
C ILE A 263 -4.55 19.90 8.10
N VAL A 264 -5.58 20.48 7.50
CA VAL A 264 -5.93 21.91 7.63
C VAL A 264 -6.27 22.26 9.07
N LYS A 265 -7.15 21.47 9.71
CA LYS A 265 -7.58 21.70 11.09
C LYS A 265 -6.41 21.70 12.08
N ASN A 266 -5.34 20.96 11.77
CA ASN A 266 -4.16 20.83 12.60
C ASN A 266 -2.94 21.53 12.01
N PHE A 267 -3.13 22.46 11.07
CA PHE A 267 -2.03 23.10 10.35
C PHE A 267 -1.09 23.88 11.27
N ASN A 268 -1.63 24.51 12.32
CA ASN A 268 -0.84 25.20 13.33
C ASN A 268 0.08 24.24 14.10
N LEU A 269 -0.35 23.01 14.36
CA LEU A 269 0.48 21.97 14.97
C LEU A 269 1.58 21.47 14.02
N ILE A 270 1.32 21.47 12.71
CA ILE A 270 2.26 21.07 11.66
C ILE A 270 3.30 22.16 11.39
N THR A 271 2.98 23.42 11.66
CA THR A 271 3.88 24.55 11.37
C THR A 271 4.50 25.17 12.62
N SER A 272 4.04 24.79 13.81
CA SER A 272 4.33 25.48 15.08
C SER A 272 4.01 26.98 15.04
N ARG A 273 3.07 27.39 14.19
CA ARG A 273 2.61 28.78 14.12
C ARG A 273 1.40 28.99 15.03
N GLU A 274 1.34 30.12 15.71
CA GLU A 274 0.18 30.50 16.53
C GLU A 274 -1.01 30.90 15.66
N GLU A 275 -0.74 31.47 14.48
CA GLU A 275 -1.76 31.96 13.54
C GLU A 275 -1.65 31.28 12.18
N GLU A 276 -2.81 31.10 11.53
CA GLU A 276 -2.89 30.64 10.14
C GLU A 276 -2.29 31.69 9.19
N LEU A 277 -1.88 31.27 7.99
CA LEU A 277 -1.46 32.21 6.95
C LEU A 277 -2.63 33.16 6.63
N PRO A 278 -2.45 34.49 6.79
CA PRO A 278 -3.52 35.44 6.52
C PRO A 278 -4.09 35.28 5.11
N GLU A 279 -3.24 34.98 4.13
CA GLU A 279 -3.59 34.81 2.72
C GLU A 279 -4.53 33.62 2.44
N PHE A 280 -4.50 32.57 3.29
CA PHE A 280 -5.31 31.36 3.10
C PHE A 280 -6.34 31.13 4.20
N SER A 281 -6.35 31.95 5.26
CA SER A 281 -7.24 31.82 6.41
C SER A 281 -8.72 31.68 6.02
N GLU A 282 -9.20 32.52 5.10
CA GLU A 282 -10.59 32.44 4.63
C GLU A 282 -10.88 31.13 3.89
N PHE A 283 -9.94 30.64 3.10
CA PHE A 283 -10.09 29.37 2.40
C PHE A 283 -10.05 28.20 3.38
N PHE A 284 -9.14 28.19 4.36
CA PHE A 284 -9.03 27.13 5.36
C PHE A 284 -10.25 27.07 6.29
N HIS A 285 -10.78 28.22 6.70
CA HIS A 285 -12.06 28.30 7.40
C HIS A 285 -13.22 27.79 6.54
N SER A 286 -13.30 28.23 5.28
CA SER A 286 -14.33 27.77 4.34
C SER A 286 -14.24 26.26 4.09
N PHE A 287 -13.04 25.70 3.93
CA PHE A 287 -12.80 24.28 3.67
C PHE A 287 -13.15 23.40 4.88
N SER A 288 -12.93 23.92 6.08
CA SER A 288 -13.24 23.24 7.34
C SER A 288 -14.74 23.24 7.67
N ASP A 289 -15.54 24.12 7.06
CA ASP A 289 -17.01 24.15 7.18
C ASP A 289 -17.62 22.86 6.62
N ASP A 290 -18.55 22.25 7.36
CA ASP A 290 -19.29 21.06 6.93
C ASP A 290 -20.13 21.30 5.67
N LYS A 291 -20.42 22.57 5.35
CA LYS A 291 -21.12 22.98 4.13
C LYS A 291 -20.19 23.18 2.94
N PHE A 292 -18.86 23.08 3.10
CA PHE A 292 -17.90 23.32 2.02
C PHE A 292 -18.20 22.48 0.77
N ILE A 293 -18.30 21.16 0.93
CA ILE A 293 -18.57 20.22 -0.17
C ILE A 293 -19.83 20.61 -0.94
N LYS A 294 -20.89 21.02 -0.24
CA LYS A 294 -22.12 21.50 -0.88
C LYS A 294 -21.88 22.77 -1.70
N LYS A 295 -21.15 23.74 -1.14
CA LYS A 295 -20.86 25.01 -1.82
C LYS A 295 -19.99 24.80 -3.07
N ILE A 296 -18.95 23.98 -2.99
CA ILE A 296 -18.07 23.70 -4.14
C ILE A 296 -18.76 22.82 -5.19
N ASN A 297 -19.64 21.89 -4.79
CA ASN A 297 -20.46 21.12 -5.73
C ASN A 297 -21.41 22.02 -6.52
N ASN A 298 -22.03 23.01 -5.87
CA ASN A 298 -22.87 23.99 -6.55
C ASN A 298 -22.06 24.77 -7.60
N LEU A 299 -20.90 25.31 -7.20
CA LEU A 299 -20.00 26.04 -8.10
C LEU A 299 -19.56 25.19 -9.30
N SER A 300 -19.16 23.95 -9.04
CA SER A 300 -18.77 22.98 -10.08
C SER A 300 -19.92 22.69 -11.04
N GLY A 301 -21.14 22.51 -10.52
CA GLY A 301 -22.35 22.31 -11.30
C GLY A 301 -22.71 23.52 -12.17
N GLU A 302 -22.59 24.73 -11.65
CA GLU A 302 -22.83 25.97 -12.40
C GLU A 302 -21.79 26.16 -13.51
N LEU A 303 -20.52 25.87 -13.23
CA LEU A 303 -19.44 25.91 -14.23
C LEU A 303 -19.63 24.89 -15.36
N CYS A 304 -20.21 23.72 -15.10
CA CYS A 304 -20.60 22.78 -16.15
C CYS A 304 -21.66 23.37 -17.11
N LEU A 305 -22.50 24.28 -16.63
CA LEU A 305 -23.61 24.87 -17.38
C LEU A 305 -23.24 26.16 -18.12
N ILE A 306 -22.09 26.76 -17.82
CA ILE A 306 -21.64 28.04 -18.39
C ILE A 306 -21.56 28.03 -19.92
N HIS A 307 -21.20 26.90 -20.52
CA HIS A 307 -21.16 26.77 -21.98
C HIS A 307 -22.53 27.01 -22.65
N PHE A 308 -23.62 26.89 -21.90
CA PHE A 308 -24.98 27.15 -22.37
C PHE A 308 -25.48 28.57 -22.05
N ARG A 309 -24.70 29.41 -21.35
CA ARG A 309 -25.10 30.74 -20.89
C ARG A 309 -23.98 31.78 -21.05
N PRO A 310 -23.68 32.20 -22.29
CA PRO A 310 -22.71 33.26 -22.55
C PRO A 310 -23.20 34.59 -21.93
N GLY A 311 -22.56 35.02 -20.83
CA GLY A 311 -22.92 36.22 -20.07
C GLY A 311 -22.82 36.08 -18.54
N GLU A 312 -22.82 34.85 -18.01
CA GLU A 312 -22.74 34.59 -16.56
C GLU A 312 -21.29 34.51 -16.01
N GLN A 313 -20.29 34.82 -16.84
CA GLN A 313 -18.87 34.68 -16.48
C GLN A 313 -18.45 35.62 -15.34
N THR A 314 -19.03 36.82 -15.28
CA THR A 314 -18.81 37.80 -14.21
C THR A 314 -19.35 37.35 -12.86
N TRP A 315 -20.38 36.48 -12.82
CA TRP A 315 -20.90 35.97 -11.54
C TRP A 315 -19.93 34.94 -10.93
N VAL A 316 -19.35 34.06 -11.74
CA VAL A 316 -18.35 33.08 -11.30
C VAL A 316 -17.09 33.76 -10.78
N GLU A 317 -16.62 34.79 -11.49
CA GLU A 317 -15.45 35.58 -11.09
C GLU A 317 -15.65 36.29 -9.74
N ASN A 318 -16.90 36.50 -9.32
CA ASN A 318 -17.24 37.08 -8.02
C ASN A 318 -17.62 36.02 -6.95
N ASN A 319 -17.60 34.73 -7.28
CA ASN A 319 -17.91 33.69 -6.32
C ASN A 319 -16.76 33.57 -5.29
N PRO A 320 -17.04 33.63 -3.97
CA PRO A 320 -15.98 33.62 -2.95
C PRO A 320 -15.08 32.38 -3.00
N ILE A 321 -15.65 31.19 -3.25
CA ILE A 321 -14.86 29.95 -3.34
C ILE A 321 -14.00 29.97 -4.58
N PHE A 322 -14.53 30.48 -5.70
CA PHE A 322 -13.76 30.60 -6.93
C PHE A 322 -12.56 31.54 -6.76
N LEU A 323 -12.75 32.69 -6.11
CA LEU A 323 -11.68 33.63 -5.78
C LEU A 323 -10.63 33.02 -4.85
N GLN A 324 -11.06 32.26 -3.84
CA GLN A 324 -10.13 31.56 -2.95
C GLN A 324 -9.32 30.48 -3.69
N ILE A 325 -9.95 29.71 -4.58
CA ILE A 325 -9.26 28.74 -5.43
C ILE A 325 -8.28 29.44 -6.38
N LYS A 326 -8.65 30.60 -6.91
CA LYS A 326 -7.76 31.43 -7.71
C LYS A 326 -6.50 31.81 -6.92
N THR A 327 -6.63 32.24 -5.66
CA THR A 327 -5.48 32.54 -4.79
C THR A 327 -4.55 31.33 -4.64
N LEU A 328 -5.09 30.12 -4.46
CA LEU A 328 -4.29 28.90 -4.39
C LEU A 328 -3.54 28.62 -5.71
N ILE A 329 -4.22 28.81 -6.85
CA ILE A 329 -3.64 28.61 -8.18
C ILE A 329 -2.55 29.65 -8.46
N ASP A 330 -2.76 30.90 -8.07
CA ASP A 330 -1.79 31.97 -8.22
C ASP A 330 -0.54 31.69 -7.38
N TYR A 331 -0.71 31.31 -6.10
CA TYR A 331 0.40 30.90 -5.23
C TYR A 331 1.13 29.64 -5.74
N PHE A 332 0.39 28.66 -6.27
CA PHE A 332 0.98 27.49 -6.88
C PHE A 332 1.78 27.85 -8.13
N ASN A 333 1.30 28.78 -8.94
CA ASN A 333 1.94 29.17 -10.19
C ASN A 333 3.18 30.04 -10.00
N ASP A 334 3.13 30.95 -9.04
CA ASP A 334 4.25 31.83 -8.71
C ASP A 334 4.52 31.80 -7.20
N PRO A 335 5.13 30.71 -6.70
CA PRO A 335 5.48 30.64 -5.29
C PRO A 335 6.45 31.77 -4.92
N PRO A 336 6.27 32.42 -3.76
CA PRO A 336 7.18 33.48 -3.31
C PRO A 336 8.60 32.92 -3.20
N LEU A 337 9.65 33.73 -3.36
CA LEU A 337 11.02 33.22 -3.25
C LEU A 337 11.24 32.52 -1.90
N PHE A 338 12.05 31.45 -1.90
CA PHE A 338 12.34 30.71 -0.68
C PHE A 338 13.05 31.62 0.32
N ASP A 339 12.37 31.90 1.43
CA ASP A 339 12.96 32.46 2.63
C ASP A 339 13.19 31.29 3.62
N PRO A 340 14.46 30.96 3.93
CA PRO A 340 14.81 29.90 4.88
C PRO A 340 14.20 30.11 6.27
N GLU A 341 13.93 31.37 6.65
CA GLU A 341 13.38 31.71 7.96
C GLU A 341 11.85 31.56 7.98
N ALA A 342 11.18 31.72 6.83
CA ALA A 342 9.72 31.83 6.75
C ALA A 342 8.93 30.51 6.80
N HIS A 343 9.58 29.33 6.91
CA HIS A 343 8.89 28.03 7.02
C HIS A 343 7.85 27.79 5.89
N THR A 344 8.15 28.21 4.65
CA THR A 344 7.17 28.24 3.54
C THR A 344 6.90 26.89 2.86
N LYS A 345 7.62 25.83 3.27
CA LYS A 345 7.51 24.48 2.70
C LYS A 345 6.17 23.80 3.01
N PRO A 346 5.74 23.71 4.30
CA PRO A 346 4.39 23.28 4.67
C PRO A 346 3.27 23.96 3.86
N ASP A 347 3.36 25.28 3.73
CA ASP A 347 2.36 26.11 3.04
C ASP A 347 2.21 25.67 1.59
N PHE A 348 3.34 25.56 0.90
CA PHE A 348 3.37 25.17 -0.51
C PHE A 348 2.93 23.72 -0.74
N LEU A 349 3.33 22.78 0.12
CA LEU A 349 2.86 21.39 0.05
C LEU A 349 1.36 21.27 0.30
N LEU A 350 0.81 22.06 1.22
CA LEU A 350 -0.63 22.09 1.46
C LEU A 350 -1.38 22.62 0.25
N VAL A 351 -0.91 23.72 -0.37
CA VAL A 351 -1.47 24.24 -1.63
C VAL A 351 -1.41 23.18 -2.73
N CYS A 352 -0.28 22.50 -2.90
CA CYS A 352 -0.13 21.38 -3.83
C CYS A 352 -1.22 20.31 -3.63
N PHE A 353 -1.48 19.91 -2.39
CA PHE A 353 -2.53 18.92 -2.10
C PHE A 353 -3.94 19.42 -2.44
N PHE A 354 -4.23 20.70 -2.24
CA PHE A 354 -5.51 21.28 -2.64
C PHE A 354 -5.69 21.33 -4.15
N ILE A 355 -4.67 21.78 -4.89
CA ILE A 355 -4.75 21.81 -6.36
C ILE A 355 -4.90 20.38 -6.90
N ASP A 356 -4.22 19.40 -6.31
CA ASP A 356 -4.38 17.99 -6.69
C ASP A 356 -5.79 17.46 -6.42
N PHE A 357 -6.38 17.79 -5.27
CA PHE A 357 -7.75 17.44 -4.93
C PHE A 357 -8.78 18.07 -5.88
N LEU A 358 -8.60 19.35 -6.21
CA LEU A 358 -9.46 20.04 -7.16
C LEU A 358 -9.32 19.46 -8.57
N GLU A 359 -8.11 19.08 -8.96
CA GLU A 359 -7.85 18.36 -10.20
C GLU A 359 -8.60 17.03 -10.23
N ASP A 360 -8.45 16.18 -9.22
CA ASP A 360 -9.02 14.84 -9.29
C ASP A 360 -10.57 14.83 -9.17
N PHE A 361 -11.17 15.75 -8.39
CA PHE A 361 -12.60 15.70 -8.08
C PHE A 361 -13.44 16.88 -8.62
N TYR A 362 -12.82 18.01 -8.94
CA TYR A 362 -13.52 19.25 -9.36
C TYR A 362 -13.03 19.76 -10.72
N GLN A 363 -12.91 18.84 -11.68
CA GLN A 363 -12.50 19.11 -13.06
C GLN A 363 -13.21 20.30 -13.74
N PRO A 364 -14.53 20.56 -13.54
CA PRO A 364 -15.18 21.74 -14.12
C PRO A 364 -14.53 23.07 -13.68
N ILE A 365 -14.13 23.17 -12.41
CA ILE A 365 -13.40 24.32 -11.86
C ILE A 365 -12.03 24.43 -12.51
N MET A 366 -11.27 23.34 -12.53
CA MET A 366 -9.91 23.33 -13.08
C MET A 366 -9.89 23.62 -14.59
N ARG A 367 -10.88 23.14 -15.35
CA ARG A 367 -11.04 23.46 -16.77
C ARG A 367 -11.34 24.94 -17.00
N ASN A 368 -12.11 25.57 -16.13
CA ASN A 368 -12.36 27.02 -16.24
C ASN A 368 -11.05 27.81 -16.12
N PHE A 369 -10.21 27.50 -15.13
CA PHE A 369 -8.89 28.11 -15.00
C PHE A 369 -7.99 27.81 -16.21
N ARG A 370 -7.94 26.56 -16.69
CA ARG A 370 -7.18 26.20 -17.90
C ARG A 370 -7.67 26.88 -19.18
N SER A 371 -8.94 27.27 -19.26
CA SER A 371 -9.48 27.96 -20.43
C SER A 371 -9.02 29.41 -20.49
N ASN A 372 -8.55 29.97 -19.37
CA ASN A 372 -7.95 31.29 -19.34
C ASN A 372 -6.51 31.22 -19.88
N PRO A 373 -6.17 32.02 -20.92
CA PRO A 373 -4.85 32.03 -21.54
C PRO A 373 -3.69 32.22 -20.55
N PHE A 374 -3.94 32.91 -19.43
CA PHE A 374 -2.95 33.16 -18.38
C PHE A 374 -2.50 31.87 -17.66
N TYR A 375 -3.37 30.86 -17.55
CA TYR A 375 -3.10 29.61 -16.82
C TYR A 375 -2.96 28.37 -17.71
N GLN A 376 -3.35 28.46 -19.00
CA GLN A 376 -3.65 27.33 -19.88
C GLN A 376 -2.50 26.33 -20.11
N ARG A 377 -1.25 26.79 -20.27
CA ARG A 377 -0.11 25.90 -20.61
C ARG A 377 0.77 25.53 -19.42
N SER A 378 0.81 26.35 -18.38
CA SER A 378 1.71 26.16 -17.25
C SER A 378 1.12 25.23 -16.18
N LEU A 379 -0.18 25.34 -15.88
CA LEU A 379 -0.79 24.62 -14.74
C LEU A 379 -0.75 23.10 -14.89
N THR A 380 -1.10 22.57 -16.07
CA THR A 380 -1.14 21.12 -16.31
C THR A 380 0.23 20.47 -16.16
N LYS A 381 1.28 21.08 -16.70
CA LYS A 381 2.65 20.56 -16.62
C LYS A 381 3.21 20.62 -15.20
N LYS A 382 2.96 21.72 -14.49
CA LYS A 382 3.32 21.87 -13.07
C LYS A 382 2.65 20.81 -12.21
N LEU A 383 1.37 20.50 -12.47
CA LEU A 383 0.64 19.43 -11.78
C LEU A 383 1.21 18.06 -12.08
N GLU A 384 1.54 17.76 -13.34
CA GLU A 384 2.14 16.48 -13.73
C GLU A 384 3.52 16.27 -13.07
N PHE A 385 4.35 17.32 -13.05
CA PHE A 385 5.61 17.32 -12.34
C PHE A 385 5.40 17.02 -10.85
N MET A 386 4.49 17.75 -10.19
CA MET A 386 4.18 17.58 -8.77
C MET A 386 3.66 16.17 -8.45
N LYS A 387 2.74 15.63 -9.28
CA LYS A 387 2.22 14.26 -9.13
C LYS A 387 3.33 13.22 -9.19
N THR A 388 4.26 13.39 -10.14
CA THR A 388 5.42 12.50 -10.31
C THR A 388 6.40 12.62 -9.15
N PHE A 389 6.68 13.85 -8.70
CA PHE A 389 7.51 14.12 -7.53
C PHE A 389 6.95 13.44 -6.27
N LEU A 390 5.66 13.65 -5.96
CA LEU A 390 5.02 13.06 -4.79
C LEU A 390 5.07 11.53 -4.83
N LYS A 391 4.90 10.93 -6.01
CA LYS A 391 5.03 9.49 -6.19
C LYS A 391 6.45 8.99 -5.89
N ILE A 392 7.47 9.64 -6.43
CA ILE A 392 8.89 9.32 -6.16
C ILE A 392 9.21 9.43 -4.67
N TYR A 393 8.75 10.52 -4.04
CA TYR A 393 8.95 10.82 -2.63
C TYR A 393 8.39 9.71 -1.72
N GLN A 394 7.23 9.16 -2.08
CA GLN A 394 6.58 8.11 -1.29
C GLN A 394 7.09 6.71 -1.53
N GLN A 395 7.64 6.43 -2.71
CA GLN A 395 8.13 5.09 -3.05
C GLN A 395 9.53 4.79 -2.48
N ASN A 396 10.28 5.82 -2.11
CA ASN A 396 11.67 5.69 -1.65
C ASN A 396 11.91 6.28 -0.24
N PRO A 397 11.12 5.91 0.79
CA PRO A 397 11.20 6.54 2.10
C PRO A 397 12.55 6.33 2.82
N HIS A 398 13.22 5.21 2.56
CA HIS A 398 14.39 4.78 3.34
C HIS A 398 15.75 5.00 2.64
N ASN A 399 15.77 5.58 1.44
CA ASN A 399 17.01 5.78 0.68
C ASN A 399 17.16 7.21 0.18
N GLY A 400 17.58 8.11 1.07
CA GLY A 400 17.77 9.53 0.77
C GLY A 400 18.65 9.80 -0.45
N SER A 401 19.71 9.00 -0.65
CA SER A 401 20.60 9.14 -1.82
C SER A 401 19.93 8.74 -3.14
N HIS A 402 19.07 7.72 -3.12
CA HIS A 402 18.32 7.29 -4.29
C HIS A 402 17.17 8.25 -4.61
N LEU A 403 16.45 8.68 -3.57
CA LEU A 403 15.40 9.68 -3.66
C LEU A 403 15.93 10.97 -4.30
N GLN A 404 17.05 11.49 -3.82
CA GLN A 404 17.68 12.67 -4.40
C GLN A 404 18.08 12.47 -5.87
N ARG A 405 18.57 11.28 -6.24
CA ARG A 405 18.94 10.96 -7.63
C ARG A 405 17.73 10.93 -8.55
N GLU A 406 16.64 10.27 -8.15
CA GLU A 406 15.41 10.19 -8.95
C GLU A 406 14.76 11.56 -9.12
N ILE A 407 14.70 12.36 -8.05
CA ILE A 407 14.24 13.75 -8.10
C ILE A 407 15.11 14.56 -9.06
N TRP A 408 16.43 14.42 -9.00
CA TRP A 408 17.34 15.12 -9.90
C TRP A 408 17.15 14.69 -11.36
N SER A 409 16.94 13.40 -11.61
CA SER A 409 16.62 12.88 -12.94
C SER A 409 15.28 13.43 -13.45
N LEU A 410 14.27 13.58 -12.60
CA LEU A 410 12.98 14.21 -12.97
C LEU A 410 13.18 15.66 -13.38
N ILE A 411 13.93 16.43 -12.59
CA ILE A 411 14.26 17.84 -12.89
C ILE A 411 14.98 17.95 -14.24
N GLN A 412 16.03 17.14 -14.45
CA GLN A 412 16.79 17.13 -15.70
C GLN A 412 15.92 16.71 -16.89
N HIS A 413 15.07 15.69 -16.72
CA HIS A 413 14.17 15.24 -17.79
C HIS A 413 13.24 16.35 -18.25
N HIS A 414 12.59 17.06 -17.33
CA HIS A 414 11.69 18.17 -17.69
C HIS A 414 12.44 19.36 -18.31
N GLN A 415 13.67 19.64 -17.87
CA GLN A 415 14.51 20.67 -18.48
C GLN A 415 14.91 20.31 -19.92
N ILE A 416 15.20 19.04 -20.21
CA ILE A 416 15.56 18.56 -21.55
C ILE A 416 14.35 18.52 -22.48
N GLN A 417 13.17 18.13 -21.97
CA GLN A 417 11.95 18.01 -22.77
C GLN A 417 11.30 19.37 -23.09
N HIS A 418 11.57 20.41 -22.29
CA HIS A 418 10.93 21.73 -22.42
C HIS A 418 11.95 22.89 -22.36
N PRO A 419 12.96 22.93 -23.25
CA PRO A 419 13.99 23.97 -23.23
C PRO A 419 13.42 25.37 -23.52
N ASP A 420 12.30 25.46 -24.23
CA ASP A 420 11.68 26.72 -24.66
C ASP A 420 10.65 27.29 -23.66
N GLU A 421 10.52 26.70 -22.46
CA GLU A 421 9.54 27.11 -21.45
C GLU A 421 10.21 27.66 -20.18
N PRO A 422 10.74 28.89 -20.21
CA PRO A 422 11.50 29.47 -19.10
C PRO A 422 10.68 29.58 -17.81
N GLU A 423 9.37 29.81 -17.93
CA GLU A 423 8.46 29.86 -16.78
C GLU A 423 8.35 28.52 -16.04
N MET A 424 8.34 27.40 -16.78
CA MET A 424 8.29 26.06 -16.19
C MET A 424 9.61 25.74 -15.50
N ILE A 425 10.73 26.07 -16.13
CA ILE A 425 12.07 25.88 -15.55
C ILE A 425 12.21 26.69 -14.25
N GLU A 426 11.80 27.96 -14.27
CA GLU A 426 11.82 28.82 -13.09
C GLU A 426 10.90 28.28 -11.98
N TRP A 427 9.71 27.81 -12.35
CA TRP A 427 8.81 27.18 -11.39
C TRP A 427 9.40 25.92 -10.77
N ILE A 428 9.97 25.00 -11.56
CA ILE A 428 10.66 23.80 -11.05
C ILE A 428 11.79 24.22 -10.10
N ARG A 429 12.53 25.28 -10.44
CA ARG A 429 13.59 25.82 -9.59
C ARG A 429 13.05 26.29 -8.25
N LYS A 430 12.01 27.13 -8.24
CA LYS A 430 11.35 27.61 -7.02
C LYS A 430 10.74 26.47 -6.20
N PHE A 431 10.05 25.53 -6.86
CA PHE A 431 9.50 24.31 -6.26
C PHE A 431 10.59 23.53 -5.54
N THR A 432 11.70 23.25 -6.23
CA THR A 432 12.77 22.40 -5.70
C THR A 432 13.46 23.08 -4.53
N LEU A 433 13.72 24.38 -4.61
CA LEU A 433 14.30 25.15 -3.50
C LEU A 433 13.37 25.22 -2.27
N LYS A 434 12.05 25.22 -2.47
CA LYS A 434 11.08 25.23 -1.36
C LYS A 434 10.87 23.86 -0.74
N VAL A 435 10.77 22.82 -1.57
CA VAL A 435 10.25 21.53 -1.15
C VAL A 435 11.36 20.52 -0.86
N ILE A 436 12.49 20.62 -1.56
CA ILE A 436 13.56 19.62 -1.51
C ILE A 436 14.74 20.19 -0.72
N ASP A 437 15.21 19.41 0.26
CA ASP A 437 16.40 19.75 1.03
C ASP A 437 17.64 19.45 0.17
N LEU A 438 18.05 20.45 -0.60
CA LEU A 438 19.20 20.38 -1.49
C LEU A 438 20.50 20.64 -0.75
N THR A 439 21.56 19.94 -1.14
CA THR A 439 22.92 20.26 -0.71
C THR A 439 23.37 21.61 -1.27
N PRO A 440 24.30 22.33 -0.61
CA PRO A 440 24.82 23.60 -1.12
C PRO A 440 25.33 23.51 -2.56
N HIS A 441 25.99 22.41 -2.92
CA HIS A 441 26.45 22.17 -4.29
C HIS A 441 25.32 22.00 -5.30
N GLN A 442 24.21 21.34 -4.92
CA GLN A 442 23.02 21.22 -5.77
C GLN A 442 22.31 22.57 -5.92
N ILE A 443 22.27 23.38 -4.86
CA ILE A 443 21.75 24.75 -4.92
C ILE A 443 22.60 25.60 -5.87
N GLU A 444 23.92 25.52 -5.78
CA GLU A 444 24.83 26.20 -6.71
C GLU A 444 24.68 25.70 -8.14
N THR A 445 24.57 24.39 -8.34
CA THR A 445 24.33 23.80 -9.66
C THR A 445 23.00 24.29 -10.23
N MET A 446 21.94 24.35 -9.42
CA MET A 446 20.64 24.90 -9.84
C MET A 446 20.65 26.40 -10.11
N LYS A 447 21.46 27.17 -9.39
CA LYS A 447 21.65 28.61 -9.62
C LYS A 447 22.53 28.89 -10.84
N ALA A 448 23.49 28.01 -11.12
CA ALA A 448 24.43 28.10 -12.25
C ALA A 448 23.85 27.53 -13.55
N LEU A 449 22.74 26.78 -13.49
CA LEU A 449 22.00 26.40 -14.68
C LEU A 449 21.52 27.68 -15.39
N PRO A 450 21.90 27.88 -16.66
CA PRO A 450 21.41 29.03 -17.40
C PRO A 450 19.88 28.91 -17.51
N ILE A 451 19.17 29.85 -16.89
CA ILE A 451 17.85 30.23 -17.40
C ILE A 451 18.17 30.66 -18.82
N TYR A 452 17.81 29.86 -19.82
CA TYR A 452 18.07 30.23 -21.21
C TYR A 452 17.31 31.51 -21.51
N THR A 453 17.92 32.66 -21.23
CA THR A 453 17.53 33.94 -21.76
C THR A 453 17.95 33.93 -23.22
N ASN A 454 17.15 33.31 -24.09
CA ASN A 454 17.00 33.62 -25.51
C ASN A 454 18.22 34.15 -26.31
N MET A 455 19.44 33.63 -26.09
CA MET A 455 20.65 34.17 -26.74
C MET A 455 21.42 33.21 -27.64
N TRP A 456 20.98 31.95 -27.78
CA TRP A 456 21.73 30.97 -28.58
C TRP A 456 21.03 30.44 -29.85
N PHE A 457 19.82 30.90 -30.18
CA PHE A 457 19.12 30.49 -31.42
C PHE A 457 19.05 31.57 -32.53
N MET A 458 19.69 32.73 -32.36
CA MET A 458 19.72 33.80 -33.38
C MET A 458 21.07 33.96 -34.10
N LYS A 459 21.97 32.96 -34.07
CA LYS A 459 23.28 33.07 -34.72
C LYS A 459 23.74 31.90 -35.58
N ILE A 460 22.81 31.11 -36.13
CA ILE A 460 23.10 30.20 -37.25
C ILE A 460 21.97 30.29 -38.28
N VAL A 461 21.77 31.48 -38.83
CA VAL A 461 21.37 31.69 -40.23
C VAL A 461 22.06 32.98 -40.65
N ASP A 462 23.26 32.83 -41.19
CA ASP A 462 23.82 33.63 -42.29
C ASP A 462 24.96 32.83 -42.93
#